data_AF-A0A953XQU0-F1
#
_entry.id   AF-A0A953XQU0-F1
#
_cell.length_a   1.000
_cell.length_b   1.000
_cell.length_c   1.000
_cell.angle_alpha   90.00
_cell.angle_beta   90.00
_cell.angle_gamma   90.00
#
_symmetry.space_group_name_H-M   'P 1'
#
loop_
_entity.id
_entity.type
_entity.pdbx_description
1 polymer ?
#
loop_
_entity_poly.entity_id
_entity_poly.type
_entity_poly.pdbx_seq_one_letter_code
_entity_poly.pdbx_strand_id
1 'polypeptide(L)'
;MNKAIPVVAIVLLALVAALLIWKFSQSTPVGPTAGNGSNITDVEFKSEDFIPAFDSNGDGHVTLDEFRQRYGKPLAEGEAPFVLYHPQTKKALTAEEAFKKHWDRNGDGVIDARDMELGKDNAWLAFFKKASDAGLTPVRIGDNFYALNEDQNRTMEAEAGAKARKEVPFAGHFWDAKYFQSWAKVYDPKAGEIEGFVSEANGRLYLLSSDAALTVKDPAKVTVEKVEDAVQMKYAKAVIGLDWEDGDTNLALANQCVDWGMRTEAGMLYARVLVTQPGNETALNALGLKRDGDKFVKKED
;
A
#
# COMPACT_ATOMS: atom_id res chain seq x y z
N MET A 1 -8.84 31.12 38.56
CA MET A 1 -9.61 31.82 37.50
C MET A 1 -9.71 30.88 36.30
N ASN A 2 -10.80 30.11 36.20
CA ASN A 2 -11.03 29.19 35.09
C ASN A 2 -11.57 29.98 33.90
N LYS A 3 -10.77 30.08 32.82
CA LYS A 3 -11.23 30.63 31.55
C LYS A 3 -12.04 29.57 30.84
N ALA A 4 -13.37 29.71 30.86
CA ALA A 4 -14.25 28.94 30.01
C ALA A 4 -13.92 29.26 28.55
N ILE A 5 -13.54 28.25 27.78
CA ILE A 5 -13.43 28.38 26.33
C ILE A 5 -14.87 28.52 25.81
N PRO A 6 -15.21 29.61 25.10
CA PRO A 6 -16.57 29.83 24.65
C PRO A 6 -16.96 28.73 23.65
N VAL A 7 -18.07 28.05 23.93
CA VAL A 7 -18.68 26.98 23.12
C VAL A 7 -18.76 27.33 21.63
N VAL A 8 -18.84 28.62 21.31
CA VAL A 8 -18.82 29.18 19.96
C VAL A 8 -17.54 28.83 19.18
N ALA A 9 -16.37 28.77 19.83
CA ALA A 9 -15.10 28.44 19.17
C ALA A 9 -15.01 26.97 18.76
N ILE A 10 -15.63 26.06 19.53
CA ILE A 10 -15.66 24.62 19.23
C ILE A 10 -16.61 24.34 18.06
N VAL A 11 -17.75 25.04 18.01
CA VAL A 11 -18.71 24.92 16.90
C VAL A 11 -18.14 25.48 15.59
N LEU A 12 -17.36 26.56 15.65
CA LEU A 12 -16.66 27.11 14.47
C LEU A 12 -15.58 26.18 13.92
N LEU A 13 -14.82 25.51 14.79
CA LEU A 13 -13.82 24.51 14.37
C LEU A 13 -14.46 23.28 13.71
N ALA A 14 -15.60 22.81 14.22
CA ALA A 14 -16.36 21.71 13.62
C ALA A 14 -16.94 22.06 12.24
N LEU A 15 -17.42 23.29 12.06
CA LEU A 15 -17.94 23.77 10.78
C LEU A 15 -16.84 23.96 9.72
N VAL A 16 -15.65 24.41 10.10
CA VAL A 16 -14.50 24.54 9.19
C VAL A 16 -13.99 23.16 8.75
N ALA A 17 -13.96 22.17 9.64
CA ALA A 17 -13.61 20.80 9.30
C ALA A 17 -14.63 20.16 8.32
N ALA A 18 -15.93 20.37 8.55
CA ALA A 18 -16.99 19.89 7.65
C ALA A 18 -16.94 20.53 6.26
N LEU A 19 -16.60 21.83 6.17
CA LEU A 19 -16.44 22.55 4.90
C LEU A 19 -15.22 22.09 4.10
N LEU A 20 -14.12 21.70 4.78
CA LEU A 20 -12.93 21.15 4.12
C LEU A 20 -13.18 19.73 3.57
N ILE A 21 -13.96 18.91 4.29
CA ILE A 21 -14.38 17.58 3.82
C ILE A 21 -15.33 17.69 2.62
N TRP A 22 -16.25 18.66 2.61
CA TRP A 22 -17.17 18.90 1.49
C TRP A 22 -16.45 19.42 0.23
N LYS A 23 -15.45 20.30 0.37
CA LYS A 23 -14.68 20.81 -0.78
C LYS A 23 -13.80 19.75 -1.46
N PHE A 24 -13.34 18.74 -0.71
CA PHE A 24 -12.63 17.59 -1.27
C PHE A 24 -13.54 16.62 -2.05
N SER A 25 -14.87 16.74 -1.89
CA SER A 25 -15.85 15.86 -2.53
C SER A 25 -16.31 16.34 -3.93
N GLN A 26 -15.88 17.50 -4.42
CA GLN A 26 -16.42 18.10 -5.67
C GLN A 26 -15.41 18.28 -6.82
N SER A 27 -14.21 17.72 -6.76
CA SER A 27 -13.34 17.69 -7.94
C SER A 27 -13.82 16.62 -8.93
N THR A 28 -14.70 17.01 -9.86
CA THR A 28 -15.15 16.17 -10.97
C THR A 28 -14.01 15.99 -11.99
N PRO A 29 -13.75 14.76 -12.47
CA PRO A 29 -13.00 14.57 -13.70
C PRO A 29 -13.93 14.86 -14.88
N VAL A 30 -13.55 15.81 -15.73
CA VAL A 30 -14.13 15.98 -17.06
C VAL A 30 -13.69 14.77 -17.89
N GLY A 31 -14.59 13.80 -18.09
CA GLY A 31 -14.32 12.63 -18.91
C GLY A 31 -14.51 12.92 -20.41
N PRO A 32 -13.70 12.33 -21.31
CA PRO A 32 -14.02 12.25 -22.72
C PRO A 32 -15.14 11.21 -22.96
N THR A 33 -15.94 11.49 -23.98
CA THR A 33 -17.16 10.80 -24.38
C THR A 33 -16.96 9.30 -24.67
N ALA A 34 -17.92 8.49 -24.21
CA ALA A 34 -17.98 7.04 -24.37
C ALA A 34 -17.96 6.58 -25.85
N GLY A 35 -17.08 5.61 -26.14
CA GLY A 35 -17.10 4.80 -27.35
C GLY A 35 -17.47 3.35 -27.01
N ASN A 36 -18.43 2.80 -27.75
CA ASN A 36 -19.04 1.49 -27.58
C ASN A 36 -18.07 0.30 -27.52
N GLY A 37 -18.48 -0.72 -26.76
CA GLY A 37 -17.78 -1.99 -26.62
C GLY A 37 -17.50 -2.69 -27.95
N SER A 38 -16.27 -3.19 -28.07
CA SER A 38 -15.90 -4.28 -28.95
C SER A 38 -14.88 -5.14 -28.22
N ASN A 39 -14.96 -6.45 -28.42
CA ASN A 39 -14.01 -7.43 -27.89
C ASN A 39 -12.58 -7.01 -28.24
N ILE A 40 -11.74 -6.76 -27.23
CA ILE A 40 -10.36 -6.27 -27.43
C ILE A 40 -9.40 -7.46 -27.43
N THR A 41 -9.28 -8.12 -28.58
CA THR A 41 -8.03 -8.76 -29.00
C THR A 41 -7.28 -7.73 -29.85
N ASP A 42 -5.99 -7.56 -29.59
CA ASP A 42 -5.04 -6.69 -30.30
C ASP A 42 -5.02 -5.20 -29.86
N VAL A 43 -4.30 -4.93 -28.76
CA VAL A 43 -3.72 -3.59 -28.51
C VAL A 43 -2.22 -3.70 -28.67
N GLU A 44 -1.71 -3.21 -29.80
CA GLU A 44 -0.28 -3.16 -30.11
C GLU A 44 0.45 -2.21 -29.13
N PHE A 45 1.46 -2.74 -28.43
CA PHE A 45 2.46 -1.94 -27.75
C PHE A 45 3.32 -1.27 -28.82
N LYS A 46 3.24 0.06 -28.95
CA LYS A 46 4.06 0.80 -29.90
C LYS A 46 5.40 1.14 -29.24
N SER A 47 6.49 0.73 -29.87
CA SER A 47 7.87 1.12 -29.52
C SER A 47 8.07 2.64 -29.40
N GLU A 48 7.17 3.40 -30.03
CA GLU A 48 7.07 4.85 -30.10
C GLU A 48 7.05 5.56 -28.73
N ASP A 49 6.59 4.90 -27.65
CA ASP A 49 6.50 5.54 -26.31
C ASP A 49 7.67 5.18 -25.38
N PHE A 50 8.28 4.00 -25.53
CA PHE A 50 9.33 3.53 -24.62
C PHE A 50 10.69 4.11 -24.95
N ILE A 51 11.11 4.03 -26.22
CA ILE A 51 12.45 4.45 -26.64
C ILE A 51 12.68 5.93 -26.29
N PRO A 52 11.77 6.88 -26.61
CA PRO A 52 12.00 8.28 -26.28
C PRO A 52 12.09 8.61 -24.79
N ALA A 53 11.59 7.73 -23.91
CA ALA A 53 11.62 7.95 -22.46
C ALA A 53 12.97 7.56 -21.81
N PHE A 54 13.79 6.79 -22.52
CA PHE A 54 15.06 6.24 -22.03
C PHE A 54 16.25 6.64 -22.91
N ASP A 55 16.03 6.82 -24.21
CA ASP A 55 17.01 7.34 -25.17
C ASP A 55 17.26 8.82 -24.88
N SER A 56 18.31 9.09 -24.12
CA SER A 56 18.62 10.43 -23.63
C SER A 56 19.32 11.27 -24.71
N ASN A 57 19.86 10.61 -25.73
CA ASN A 57 20.65 11.25 -26.77
C ASN A 57 19.86 11.43 -28.09
N GLY A 58 18.74 10.73 -28.24
CA GLY A 58 17.79 10.82 -29.37
C GLY A 58 18.21 10.02 -30.61
N ASP A 59 19.08 9.03 -30.48
CA ASP A 59 19.57 8.19 -31.61
C ASP A 59 18.62 7.04 -31.97
N GLY A 60 17.52 6.86 -31.25
CA GLY A 60 16.53 5.80 -31.44
C GLY A 60 16.93 4.47 -30.79
N HIS A 61 18.00 4.45 -30.00
CA HIS A 61 18.50 3.29 -29.29
C HIS A 61 18.64 3.61 -27.79
N VAL A 62 18.42 2.62 -26.93
CA VAL A 62 18.69 2.76 -25.49
C VAL A 62 19.88 1.89 -25.13
N THR A 63 21.01 2.53 -24.82
CA THR A 63 22.20 1.83 -24.33
C THR A 63 22.04 1.39 -22.88
N LEU A 64 22.88 0.45 -22.42
CA LEU A 64 22.90 0.03 -21.02
C LEU A 64 23.14 1.21 -20.05
N ASP A 65 23.95 2.19 -20.45
CA ASP A 65 24.24 3.35 -19.61
C ASP A 65 23.06 4.30 -19.51
N GLU A 66 22.32 4.53 -20.60
CA GLU A 66 21.05 5.28 -20.58
C GLU A 66 19.99 4.57 -19.74
N PHE A 67 19.89 3.24 -19.89
CA PHE A 67 19.02 2.39 -19.08
C PHE A 67 19.38 2.50 -17.59
N ARG A 68 20.67 2.43 -17.23
CA ARG A 68 21.17 2.66 -15.86
C ARG A 68 20.96 4.09 -15.38
N GLN A 69 21.02 5.09 -16.25
CA GLN A 69 20.82 6.48 -15.83
C GLN A 69 19.38 6.70 -15.35
N ARG A 70 18.44 5.94 -15.90
CA ARG A 70 17.04 5.94 -15.50
C ARG A 70 16.74 4.97 -14.33
N TYR A 71 17.29 3.76 -14.34
CA TYR A 71 16.99 2.69 -13.36
C TYR A 71 18.02 2.51 -12.24
N GLY A 72 19.24 2.98 -12.43
CA GLY A 72 20.41 2.76 -11.57
C GLY A 72 20.79 3.97 -10.71
N LYS A 73 19.97 5.04 -10.69
CA LYS A 73 20.16 6.09 -9.69
C LYS A 73 19.95 5.48 -8.30
N PRO A 74 20.85 5.72 -7.32
CA PRO A 74 20.53 5.43 -5.94
C PRO A 74 19.28 6.22 -5.59
N LEU A 75 18.28 5.51 -5.08
CA LEU A 75 17.02 6.11 -4.64
C LEU A 75 17.31 7.22 -3.66
N ALA A 76 16.57 8.32 -3.76
CA ALA A 76 16.53 9.26 -2.65
C ALA A 76 16.03 8.52 -1.39
N GLU A 77 16.49 8.94 -0.22
CA GLU A 77 16.07 8.35 1.06
C GLU A 77 14.53 8.43 1.17
N GLY A 78 13.84 7.28 1.05
CA GLY A 78 12.37 7.19 1.06
C GLY A 78 11.70 6.76 -0.24
N GLU A 79 12.42 6.64 -1.37
CA GLU A 79 11.87 6.06 -2.61
C GLU A 79 12.05 4.53 -2.63
N ALA A 80 11.00 3.80 -2.99
CA ALA A 80 11.08 2.35 -3.16
C ALA A 80 11.89 2.02 -4.43
N PRO A 81 12.83 1.06 -4.41
CA PRO A 81 13.51 0.64 -5.63
C PRO A 81 12.47 0.18 -6.65
N PHE A 82 12.54 0.73 -7.86
CA PHE A 82 12.03 0.05 -9.04
C PHE A 82 12.90 -1.19 -9.26
N VAL A 83 12.67 -2.25 -8.47
CA VAL A 83 13.36 -3.52 -8.63
C VAL A 83 12.81 -4.16 -9.89
N LEU A 84 13.61 -4.19 -10.95
CA LEU A 84 13.34 -5.06 -12.10
C LEU A 84 13.44 -6.49 -11.57
N TYR A 85 12.31 -7.10 -11.26
CA TYR A 85 12.24 -8.40 -10.60
C TYR A 85 12.04 -9.47 -11.66
N HIS A 86 12.90 -10.49 -11.72
CA HIS A 86 12.71 -11.59 -12.67
C HIS A 86 11.48 -12.42 -12.26
N PRO A 87 10.47 -12.65 -13.12
CA PRO A 87 9.25 -13.40 -12.80
C PRO A 87 9.52 -14.76 -12.16
N GLN A 88 10.33 -15.57 -12.81
CA GLN A 88 10.52 -16.98 -12.46
C GLN A 88 11.58 -17.25 -11.38
N THR A 89 12.56 -16.36 -11.18
CA THR A 89 13.74 -16.66 -10.34
C THR A 89 13.69 -15.99 -8.96
N LYS A 90 12.68 -15.15 -8.70
CA LYS A 90 12.47 -14.41 -7.44
C LYS A 90 13.72 -13.64 -6.97
N LYS A 91 14.54 -13.17 -7.91
CA LYS A 91 15.73 -12.37 -7.65
C LYS A 91 15.52 -10.95 -8.16
N ALA A 92 15.92 -9.98 -7.33
CA ALA A 92 16.18 -8.63 -7.78
C ALA A 92 17.24 -8.69 -8.89
N LEU A 93 16.90 -8.15 -10.06
CA LEU A 93 17.86 -8.03 -11.14
C LEU A 93 18.60 -6.72 -10.98
N THR A 94 19.90 -6.77 -11.22
CA THR A 94 20.63 -5.54 -11.54
C THR A 94 20.07 -4.93 -12.83
N ALA A 95 20.21 -3.62 -13.02
CA ALA A 95 19.83 -2.96 -14.27
C ALA A 95 20.45 -3.65 -15.50
N GLU A 96 21.66 -4.18 -15.35
CA GLU A 96 22.38 -4.90 -16.39
C GLU A 96 21.82 -6.29 -16.68
N GLU A 97 21.42 -7.04 -15.66
CA GLU A 97 20.75 -8.32 -15.87
C GLU A 97 19.37 -8.12 -16.49
N ALA A 98 18.64 -7.09 -16.07
CA ALA A 98 17.34 -6.77 -16.66
C ALA A 98 17.53 -6.40 -18.13
N PHE A 99 18.44 -5.47 -18.43
CA PHE A 99 18.80 -5.06 -19.79
C PHE A 99 19.06 -6.28 -20.68
N LYS A 100 20.06 -7.10 -20.31
CA LYS A 100 20.51 -8.23 -21.14
C LYS A 100 19.52 -9.39 -21.25
N LYS A 101 18.70 -9.64 -20.23
CA LYS A 101 17.80 -10.83 -20.22
C LYS A 101 16.39 -10.53 -20.70
N HIS A 102 15.95 -9.28 -20.64
CA HIS A 102 14.55 -8.95 -20.81
C HIS A 102 14.28 -7.86 -21.85
N TRP A 103 15.24 -6.96 -22.07
CA TRP A 103 15.03 -5.76 -22.87
C TRP A 103 15.87 -5.74 -24.15
N ASP A 104 17.16 -6.06 -24.10
CA ASP A 104 18.05 -6.28 -25.26
C ASP A 104 17.90 -7.75 -25.70
N ARG A 105 16.89 -8.01 -26.54
CA ARG A 105 16.45 -9.38 -26.88
C ARG A 105 17.24 -9.96 -28.03
N ASN A 106 17.66 -9.10 -28.95
CA ASN A 106 18.50 -9.52 -30.06
C ASN A 106 19.98 -9.69 -29.63
N GLY A 107 20.36 -9.16 -28.45
CA GLY A 107 21.69 -9.28 -27.87
C GLY A 107 22.74 -8.39 -28.52
N ASP A 108 22.33 -7.32 -29.20
CA ASP A 108 23.21 -6.38 -29.91
C ASP A 108 23.78 -5.27 -29.01
N GLY A 109 23.36 -5.26 -27.74
CA GLY A 109 23.87 -4.34 -26.72
C GLY A 109 23.10 -3.03 -26.63
N VAL A 110 22.02 -2.86 -27.41
CA VAL A 110 21.09 -1.74 -27.32
C VAL A 110 19.65 -2.25 -27.27
N ILE A 111 18.73 -1.43 -26.77
CA ILE A 111 17.29 -1.70 -26.87
C ILE A 111 16.74 -0.80 -27.96
N ASP A 112 16.13 -1.38 -28.98
CA ASP A 112 15.49 -0.60 -30.04
C ASP A 112 14.11 -1.13 -30.43
N ALA A 113 13.55 -0.57 -31.52
CA ALA A 113 12.22 -0.93 -31.97
C ALA A 113 12.11 -2.44 -32.28
N ARG A 114 13.18 -3.06 -32.78
CA ARG A 114 13.23 -4.51 -33.10
C ARG A 114 13.13 -5.34 -31.83
N ASP A 115 13.76 -4.93 -30.73
CA ASP A 115 13.61 -5.61 -29.44
C ASP A 115 12.19 -5.54 -28.89
N MET A 116 11.50 -4.42 -29.14
CA MET A 116 10.08 -4.26 -28.80
C MET A 116 9.19 -5.15 -29.69
N GLU A 117 9.54 -5.33 -30.96
CA GLU A 117 8.85 -6.26 -31.85
C GLU A 117 9.07 -7.72 -31.50
N LEU A 118 10.31 -8.09 -31.10
CA LEU A 118 10.62 -9.38 -30.48
C LEU A 118 9.96 -9.53 -29.10
N GLY A 119 9.46 -8.43 -28.55
CA GLY A 119 8.68 -8.29 -27.31
C GLY A 119 7.18 -8.52 -27.43
N LYS A 120 6.63 -8.72 -28.65
CA LYS A 120 5.17 -8.76 -28.92
C LYS A 120 4.40 -9.86 -28.17
N ASP A 121 5.07 -10.86 -27.60
CA ASP A 121 4.46 -11.87 -26.73
C ASP A 121 4.34 -11.47 -25.24
N ASN A 122 4.76 -10.26 -24.86
CA ASN A 122 4.76 -9.86 -23.46
C ASN A 122 3.41 -9.29 -23.03
N ALA A 123 2.50 -10.16 -22.62
CA ALA A 123 1.29 -9.81 -21.89
C ALA A 123 1.55 -8.79 -20.75
N TRP A 124 2.75 -8.79 -20.17
CA TRP A 124 3.23 -7.80 -19.19
C TRP A 124 3.35 -6.36 -19.75
N LEU A 125 3.94 -6.15 -20.93
CA LEU A 125 4.09 -4.78 -21.49
C LEU A 125 2.71 -4.21 -21.88
N ALA A 126 1.86 -5.05 -22.47
CA ALA A 126 0.48 -4.70 -22.77
C ALA A 126 -0.30 -4.34 -21.48
N PHE A 127 -0.09 -5.09 -20.40
CA PHE A 127 -0.65 -4.79 -19.09
C PHE A 127 -0.17 -3.44 -18.54
N PHE A 128 1.13 -3.15 -18.60
CA PHE A 128 1.71 -1.89 -18.12
C PHE A 128 1.13 -0.68 -18.83
N LYS A 129 1.07 -0.76 -20.17
CA LYS A 129 0.48 0.29 -20.98
C LYS A 129 -1.00 0.49 -20.64
N LYS A 130 -1.78 -0.60 -20.57
CA LYS A 130 -3.20 -0.55 -20.21
C LYS A 130 -3.44 0.06 -18.82
N ALA A 131 -2.61 -0.29 -17.84
CA ALA A 131 -2.67 0.29 -16.50
C ALA A 131 -2.35 1.80 -16.54
N SER A 132 -1.26 2.18 -17.18
CA SER A 132 -0.84 3.58 -17.32
C SER A 132 -1.89 4.43 -18.05
N ASP A 133 -2.42 3.96 -19.18
CA ASP A 133 -3.47 4.64 -19.95
C ASP A 133 -4.75 4.83 -19.12
N ALA A 134 -5.00 3.94 -18.15
CA ALA A 134 -6.11 4.03 -17.22
C ALA A 134 -5.83 4.93 -15.99
N GLY A 135 -4.65 5.54 -15.89
CA GLY A 135 -4.20 6.33 -14.74
C GLY A 135 -3.88 5.47 -13.51
N LEU A 136 -3.51 4.20 -13.72
CA LEU A 136 -3.19 3.24 -12.67
C LEU A 136 -1.68 2.97 -12.64
N THR A 137 -1.15 2.74 -11.44
CA THR A 137 0.23 2.31 -11.20
C THR A 137 0.30 0.79 -11.29
N PRO A 138 1.05 0.24 -12.25
CA PRO A 138 1.26 -1.19 -12.31
C PRO A 138 2.27 -1.63 -11.25
N VAL A 139 1.86 -2.56 -10.38
CA VAL A 139 2.64 -3.09 -9.26
C VAL A 139 2.74 -4.60 -9.38
N ARG A 140 3.89 -5.15 -9.04
CA ARG A 140 4.08 -6.60 -8.92
C ARG A 140 4.00 -7.02 -7.45
N ILE A 141 3.12 -7.96 -7.14
CA ILE A 141 3.10 -8.64 -5.83
C ILE A 141 3.25 -10.14 -6.05
N GLY A 142 4.32 -10.73 -5.49
CA GLY A 142 4.66 -12.12 -5.75
C GLY A 142 4.92 -12.38 -7.24
N ASP A 143 4.14 -13.29 -7.83
CA ASP A 143 4.25 -13.67 -9.25
C ASP A 143 3.19 -13.00 -10.15
N ASN A 144 2.35 -12.14 -9.56
CA ASN A 144 1.22 -11.49 -10.25
C ASN A 144 1.45 -9.99 -10.44
N PHE A 145 0.73 -9.43 -11.42
CA PHE A 145 0.73 -8.01 -11.75
C PHE A 145 -0.64 -7.39 -11.51
N TYR A 146 -0.62 -6.19 -10.95
CA TYR A 146 -1.80 -5.49 -10.46
C TYR A 146 -1.76 -4.04 -10.94
N ALA A 147 -2.90 -3.50 -11.35
CA ALA A 147 -3.03 -2.11 -11.76
C ALA A 147 -3.78 -1.39 -10.64
N LEU A 148 -3.04 -0.60 -9.87
CA LEU A 148 -3.53 0.01 -8.64
C LEU A 148 -3.78 1.49 -8.87
N ASN A 149 -4.86 2.05 -8.31
CA ASN A 149 -4.97 3.50 -8.23
C ASN A 149 -3.97 4.06 -7.20
N GLU A 150 -3.84 5.39 -7.10
CA GLU A 150 -2.88 6.04 -6.20
C GLU A 150 -3.04 5.61 -4.73
N ASP A 151 -4.28 5.50 -4.24
CA ASP A 151 -4.57 5.11 -2.85
C ASP A 151 -4.20 3.66 -2.57
N GLN A 152 -4.49 2.77 -3.51
CA GLN A 152 -4.13 1.35 -3.43
C GLN A 152 -2.62 1.17 -3.51
N ASN A 153 -1.96 1.92 -4.39
CA ASN A 153 -0.50 1.90 -4.51
C ASN A 153 0.15 2.37 -3.20
N ARG A 154 -0.32 3.47 -2.61
CA ARG A 154 0.16 3.95 -1.30
C ARG A 154 -0.02 2.92 -0.19
N THR A 155 -1.21 2.31 -0.13
CA THR A 155 -1.49 1.25 0.85
C THR A 155 -0.52 0.09 0.67
N MET A 156 -0.23 -0.26 -0.59
CA MET A 156 0.67 -1.33 -0.92
C MET A 156 2.13 -1.07 -0.62
N GLU A 157 2.63 0.11 -0.92
CA GLU A 157 3.98 0.52 -0.56
C GLU A 157 4.15 0.54 0.95
N ALA A 158 3.14 1.02 1.69
CA ALA A 158 3.14 1.02 3.15
C ALA A 158 3.18 -0.41 3.72
N GLU A 159 2.32 -1.30 3.23
CA GLU A 159 2.28 -2.72 3.60
C GLU A 159 3.60 -3.42 3.26
N ALA A 160 4.12 -3.29 2.04
CA ALA A 160 5.38 -3.89 1.63
C ALA A 160 6.56 -3.38 2.47
N GLY A 161 6.61 -2.07 2.75
CA GLY A 161 7.59 -1.47 3.65
C GLY A 161 7.48 -2.01 5.07
N ALA A 162 6.26 -2.15 5.59
CA ALA A 162 6.01 -2.72 6.91
C ALA A 162 6.45 -4.19 7.00
N LYS A 163 6.17 -5.01 5.98
CA LYS A 163 6.68 -6.40 5.89
C LYS A 163 8.19 -6.44 5.97
N ALA A 164 8.88 -5.60 5.19
CA ALA A 164 10.34 -5.53 5.19
C ALA A 164 10.91 -5.14 6.57
N ARG A 165 10.20 -4.28 7.31
CA ARG A 165 10.56 -3.85 8.67
C ARG A 165 10.02 -4.76 9.78
N LYS A 166 9.25 -5.80 9.43
CA LYS A 166 8.52 -6.69 10.37
C LYS A 166 7.58 -5.90 11.32
N GLU A 167 6.93 -4.90 10.76
CA GLU A 167 5.93 -4.10 11.45
C GLU A 167 4.54 -4.75 11.36
N VAL A 168 3.73 -4.45 12.36
CA VAL A 168 2.38 -4.97 12.57
C VAL A 168 1.38 -3.83 12.32
N PRO A 169 0.35 -4.04 11.49
CA PRO A 169 -0.72 -3.06 11.34
C PRO A 169 -1.52 -2.96 12.64
N PHE A 170 -1.83 -1.75 13.09
CA PHE A 170 -2.72 -1.48 14.21
C PHE A 170 -3.22 -0.04 14.16
N ALA A 171 -4.54 0.14 14.35
CA ALA A 171 -5.21 1.45 14.38
C ALA A 171 -4.87 2.34 13.16
N GLY A 172 -4.75 1.74 11.97
CA GLY A 172 -4.46 2.46 10.72
C GLY A 172 -2.99 2.76 10.47
N HIS A 173 -2.09 2.30 11.32
CA HIS A 173 -0.64 2.53 11.22
C HIS A 173 0.16 1.22 11.31
N PHE A 174 1.46 1.26 11.01
CA PHE A 174 2.36 0.13 11.15
C PHE A 174 3.36 0.37 12.27
N TRP A 175 3.56 -0.63 13.13
CA TRP A 175 4.35 -0.54 14.35
C TRP A 175 5.29 -1.72 14.52
N ASP A 176 6.48 -1.50 15.06
CA ASP A 176 7.40 -2.59 15.39
C ASP A 176 6.73 -3.61 16.32
N ALA A 177 6.82 -4.90 15.98
CA ALA A 177 6.22 -6.00 16.74
C ALA A 177 6.60 -5.99 18.24
N LYS A 178 7.76 -5.42 18.60
CA LYS A 178 8.19 -5.30 20.01
C LYS A 178 7.25 -4.47 20.89
N TYR A 179 6.38 -3.64 20.31
CA TYR A 179 5.41 -2.85 21.05
C TYR A 179 4.18 -3.65 21.47
N PHE A 180 3.95 -4.85 20.92
CA PHE A 180 2.76 -5.67 21.14
C PHE A 180 2.99 -6.77 22.20
N GLN A 181 3.50 -6.41 23.39
CA GLN A 181 3.80 -7.40 24.44
C GLN A 181 2.58 -7.77 25.30
N SER A 182 1.84 -6.77 25.77
CA SER A 182 0.61 -6.98 26.55
C SER A 182 -0.35 -5.82 26.36
N TRP A 183 -1.67 -6.08 26.42
CA TRP A 183 -2.68 -5.04 26.47
C TRP A 183 -2.99 -4.68 27.92
N ALA A 184 -3.05 -3.39 28.23
CA ALA A 184 -3.22 -2.91 29.59
C ALA A 184 -3.97 -1.58 29.66
N LYS A 185 -4.62 -1.34 30.81
CA LYS A 185 -5.03 -0.01 31.26
C LYS A 185 -3.85 0.64 31.97
N VAL A 186 -3.46 1.81 31.51
CA VAL A 186 -2.39 2.63 32.10
C VAL A 186 -3.02 3.85 32.74
N TYR A 187 -2.84 3.97 34.06
CA TYR A 187 -3.30 5.09 34.84
C TYR A 187 -2.18 6.13 34.96
N ASP A 188 -2.30 7.23 34.22
CA ASP A 188 -1.39 8.37 34.27
C ASP A 188 -2.04 9.52 35.07
N PRO A 189 -1.41 10.03 36.15
CA PRO A 189 -2.00 11.12 36.96
C PRO A 189 -2.34 12.40 36.18
N LYS A 190 -1.72 12.62 35.02
CA LYS A 190 -1.96 13.80 34.17
C LYS A 190 -2.95 13.54 33.05
N ALA A 191 -2.92 12.34 32.49
CA ALA A 191 -3.69 12.01 31.27
C ALA A 191 -4.93 11.14 31.55
N GLY A 192 -5.07 10.60 32.75
CA GLY A 192 -6.16 9.69 33.12
C GLY A 192 -5.86 8.23 32.76
N GLU A 193 -6.93 7.45 32.59
CA GLU A 193 -6.86 6.07 32.12
C GLU A 193 -6.67 6.05 30.60
N ILE A 194 -5.65 5.33 30.13
CA ILE A 194 -5.37 5.10 28.71
C ILE A 194 -5.25 3.61 28.49
N GLU A 195 -5.95 3.07 27.49
CA GLU A 195 -5.81 1.68 27.08
C GLU A 195 -4.87 1.55 25.88
N GLY A 196 -4.02 0.53 25.90
CA GLY A 196 -3.07 0.29 24.81
C GLY A 196 -2.18 -0.92 25.02
N PHE A 197 -1.35 -1.18 24.01
CA PHE A 197 -0.25 -2.11 24.16
C PHE A 197 0.86 -1.46 25.00
N VAL A 198 1.34 -2.20 25.99
CA VAL A 198 2.49 -1.82 26.80
C VAL A 198 3.66 -2.74 26.55
N SER A 199 4.85 -2.16 26.52
CA SER A 199 6.13 -2.85 26.38
C SER A 199 7.18 -2.16 27.24
N GLU A 200 7.97 -2.93 27.99
CA GLU A 200 9.03 -2.38 28.83
C GLU A 200 10.40 -2.68 28.22
N ALA A 201 11.21 -1.63 28.06
CA ALA A 201 12.60 -1.77 27.60
C ALA A 201 13.47 -0.64 28.18
N ASN A 202 14.66 -0.97 28.64
CA ASN A 202 15.65 -0.01 29.16
C ASN A 202 15.10 0.90 30.27
N GLY A 203 14.29 0.34 31.18
CA GLY A 203 13.67 1.08 32.30
C GLY A 203 12.60 2.09 31.87
N ARG A 204 12.07 1.97 30.65
CA ARG A 204 11.00 2.81 30.12
C ARG A 204 9.79 1.96 29.77
N LEU A 205 8.60 2.51 30.02
CA LEU A 205 7.33 1.92 29.58
C LEU A 205 6.91 2.60 28.27
N TYR A 206 6.83 1.83 27.20
CA TYR A 206 6.26 2.25 25.93
C TYR A 206 4.78 1.91 25.93
N LEU A 207 3.93 2.89 25.63
CA LEU A 207 2.48 2.74 25.53
C LEU A 207 2.05 3.11 24.11
N LEU A 208 1.57 2.13 23.34
CA LEU A 208 0.90 2.31 22.07
C LEU A 208 -0.61 2.27 22.30
N SER A 209 -1.24 3.44 22.37
CA SER A 209 -2.67 3.55 22.67
C SER A 209 -3.56 3.15 21.49
N SER A 210 -4.85 2.94 21.76
CA SER A 210 -5.86 2.54 20.76
C SER A 210 -6.06 3.55 19.62
N ASP A 211 -5.64 4.80 19.79
CA ASP A 211 -5.63 5.85 18.77
C ASP A 211 -4.29 5.95 18.02
N ALA A 212 -3.45 4.92 18.14
CA ALA A 212 -2.13 4.81 17.52
C ALA A 212 -1.09 5.84 18.02
N ALA A 213 -1.24 6.41 19.21
CA ALA A 213 -0.17 7.23 19.77
C ALA A 213 0.86 6.37 20.52
N LEU A 214 2.12 6.39 20.08
CA LEU A 214 3.23 5.81 20.84
C LEU A 214 3.81 6.84 21.81
N THR A 215 3.65 6.60 23.10
CA THR A 215 4.18 7.45 24.16
C THR A 215 5.16 6.68 25.05
N VAL A 216 6.08 7.42 25.67
CA VAL A 216 7.04 6.86 26.63
C VAL A 216 6.68 7.39 28.02
N LYS A 217 6.52 6.48 28.96
CA LYS A 217 6.17 6.75 30.35
C LYS A 217 7.29 6.30 31.28
N ASP A 218 7.38 6.99 32.40
CA ASP A 218 8.19 6.58 33.54
C ASP A 218 7.38 5.53 34.33
N PRO A 219 7.83 4.26 34.39
CA PRO A 219 7.06 3.20 35.04
C PRO A 219 6.84 3.46 36.54
N ALA A 220 7.66 4.29 37.19
CA ALA A 220 7.47 4.67 38.59
C ALA A 220 6.34 5.70 38.79
N LYS A 221 5.82 6.31 37.71
CA LYS A 221 4.80 7.37 37.75
C LYS A 221 3.43 6.94 37.26
N VAL A 222 3.27 5.69 36.81
CA VAL A 222 2.03 5.17 36.26
C VAL A 222 1.69 3.84 36.91
N THR A 223 0.40 3.51 36.95
CA THR A 223 -0.05 2.16 37.32
C THR A 223 -0.46 1.42 36.05
N VAL A 224 -0.03 0.16 35.90
CA VAL A 224 -0.37 -0.67 34.75
C VAL A 224 -1.20 -1.86 35.22
N GLU A 225 -2.42 -1.96 34.71
CA GLU A 225 -3.32 -3.09 34.94
C GLU A 225 -3.47 -3.88 33.63
N LYS A 226 -2.90 -5.09 33.60
CA LYS A 226 -2.99 -5.95 32.42
C LYS A 226 -4.42 -6.45 32.24
N VAL A 227 -4.90 -6.39 31.00
CA VAL A 227 -6.22 -6.92 30.63
C VAL A 227 -6.01 -8.27 29.99
N GLU A 228 -6.28 -9.32 30.75
CA GLU A 228 -6.26 -10.69 30.25
C GLU A 228 -7.34 -10.87 29.16
N ASP A 229 -7.05 -11.71 28.18
CA ASP A 229 -7.94 -12.04 27.06
C ASP A 229 -8.44 -10.85 26.21
N ALA A 230 -7.75 -9.70 26.27
CA ALA A 230 -8.03 -8.56 25.41
C ALA A 230 -8.05 -8.97 23.93
N VAL A 231 -9.09 -8.52 23.23
CA VAL A 231 -9.30 -8.80 21.80
C VAL A 231 -8.10 -8.31 20.97
N GLN A 232 -7.51 -7.19 21.36
CA GLN A 232 -6.32 -6.62 20.74
C GLN A 232 -5.10 -7.55 20.87
N MET A 233 -4.97 -8.29 21.98
CA MET A 233 -3.91 -9.31 22.10
C MET A 233 -4.15 -10.51 21.19
N LYS A 234 -5.42 -10.91 21.00
CA LYS A 234 -5.77 -11.99 20.07
C LYS A 234 -5.41 -11.59 18.64
N TYR A 235 -5.78 -10.37 18.25
CA TYR A 235 -5.39 -9.77 16.97
C TYR A 235 -3.88 -9.71 16.78
N ALA A 236 -3.14 -9.11 17.73
CA ALA A 236 -1.69 -8.95 17.64
C ALA A 236 -0.97 -10.29 17.45
N LYS A 237 -1.37 -11.32 18.21
CA LYS A 237 -0.82 -12.68 18.07
C LYS A 237 -1.12 -13.28 16.70
N ALA A 238 -2.35 -13.12 16.19
CA ALA A 238 -2.75 -13.65 14.90
C ALA A 238 -1.98 -12.98 13.75
N VAL A 239 -1.86 -11.65 13.76
CA VAL A 239 -1.24 -10.91 12.66
C VAL A 239 0.29 -11.05 12.63
N ILE A 240 0.96 -11.20 13.77
CA ILE A 240 2.43 -11.41 13.84
C ILE A 240 2.82 -12.75 13.18
N GLY A 241 1.99 -13.78 13.30
CA GLY A 241 2.23 -15.10 12.71
C GLY A 241 1.67 -15.26 11.30
N LEU A 242 1.02 -14.23 10.75
CA LEU A 242 0.28 -14.31 9.51
C LEU A 242 1.24 -14.33 8.31
N ASP A 243 1.02 -15.27 7.39
CA ASP A 243 1.65 -15.18 6.06
C ASP A 243 0.91 -14.12 5.23
N TRP A 244 1.66 -13.16 4.75
CA TRP A 244 1.14 -12.02 3.99
C TRP A 244 0.70 -12.41 2.59
N GLU A 245 1.26 -13.49 2.04
CA GLU A 245 0.96 -13.96 0.68
C GLU A 245 -0.25 -14.90 0.66
N ASP A 246 -0.68 -15.38 1.83
CA ASP A 246 -1.86 -16.24 1.99
C ASP A 246 -3.15 -15.42 2.09
N GLY A 247 -3.72 -15.08 0.94
CA GLY A 247 -4.97 -14.31 0.85
C GLY A 247 -6.14 -14.92 1.63
N ASP A 248 -6.22 -16.25 1.75
CA ASP A 248 -7.32 -16.93 2.44
C ASP A 248 -7.20 -16.77 3.95
N THR A 249 -5.99 -16.94 4.50
CA THR A 249 -5.75 -16.71 5.93
C THR A 249 -5.91 -15.23 6.29
N ASN A 250 -5.50 -14.30 5.42
CA ASN A 250 -5.75 -12.87 5.61
C ASN A 250 -7.24 -12.55 5.61
N LEU A 251 -8.04 -13.16 4.71
CA LEU A 251 -9.49 -12.99 4.66
C LEU A 251 -10.18 -13.54 5.92
N ALA A 252 -9.77 -14.72 6.37
CA ALA A 252 -10.29 -15.33 7.59
C ALA A 252 -10.06 -14.42 8.81
N LEU A 253 -8.84 -13.88 8.95
CA LEU A 253 -8.52 -12.95 10.03
C LEU A 253 -9.28 -11.62 9.89
N ALA A 254 -9.47 -11.11 8.67
CA ALA A 254 -10.25 -9.88 8.43
C ALA A 254 -11.69 -10.03 8.94
N ASN A 255 -12.35 -11.14 8.57
CA ASN A 255 -13.70 -11.45 9.05
C ASN A 255 -13.74 -11.59 10.58
N GLN A 256 -12.75 -12.27 11.16
CA GLN A 256 -12.65 -12.41 12.61
C GLN A 256 -12.46 -11.05 13.32
N CYS A 257 -11.73 -10.10 12.71
CA CYS A 257 -11.60 -8.74 13.22
C CYS A 257 -12.95 -8.00 13.21
N VAL A 258 -13.81 -8.23 12.21
CA VAL A 258 -15.18 -7.67 12.19
C VAL A 258 -15.99 -8.20 13.37
N ASP A 259 -15.94 -9.51 13.63
CA ASP A 259 -16.64 -10.14 14.77
C ASP A 259 -16.14 -9.61 16.12
N TRP A 260 -14.86 -9.27 16.18
CA TRP A 260 -14.19 -8.64 17.31
C TRP A 260 -14.46 -7.13 17.46
N GLY A 261 -15.16 -6.51 16.52
CA GLY A 261 -15.41 -5.06 16.51
C GLY A 261 -14.20 -4.21 16.08
N MET A 262 -13.12 -4.84 15.59
CA MET A 262 -11.89 -4.21 15.14
C MET A 262 -11.99 -3.81 13.66
N ARG A 263 -12.90 -2.87 13.34
CA ARG A 263 -13.25 -2.51 11.96
C ARG A 263 -12.08 -1.88 11.19
N THR A 264 -11.24 -1.09 11.85
CA THR A 264 -10.07 -0.47 11.22
C THR A 264 -9.07 -1.53 10.76
N GLU A 265 -8.75 -2.47 11.65
CA GLU A 265 -7.85 -3.58 11.37
C GLU A 265 -8.41 -4.53 10.32
N ALA A 266 -9.73 -4.80 10.38
CA ALA A 266 -10.41 -5.56 9.34
C ALA A 266 -10.29 -4.89 7.97
N GLY A 267 -10.47 -3.57 7.89
CA GLY A 267 -10.30 -2.80 6.66
C GLY A 267 -8.90 -2.91 6.07
N MET A 268 -7.85 -2.82 6.91
CA MET A 268 -6.47 -3.04 6.47
C MET A 268 -6.26 -4.46 5.92
N LEU A 269 -6.78 -5.48 6.60
CA LEU A 269 -6.67 -6.87 6.16
C LEU A 269 -7.47 -7.12 4.86
N TYR A 270 -8.67 -6.56 4.70
CA TYR A 270 -9.40 -6.67 3.43
C TYR A 270 -8.65 -5.97 2.28
N ALA A 271 -8.04 -4.81 2.53
CA ALA A 271 -7.21 -4.15 1.53
C ALA A 271 -6.06 -5.06 1.10
N ARG A 272 -5.41 -5.71 2.07
CA ARG A 272 -4.37 -6.72 1.81
C ARG A 272 -4.89 -7.97 1.07
N VAL A 273 -6.12 -8.41 1.33
CA VAL A 273 -6.75 -9.49 0.54
C VAL A 273 -6.93 -9.07 -0.92
N LEU A 274 -7.40 -7.85 -1.21
CA LEU A 274 -7.55 -7.38 -2.60
C LEU A 274 -6.24 -7.28 -3.36
N VAL A 275 -5.13 -7.22 -2.65
CA VAL A 275 -3.81 -7.19 -3.24
C VAL A 275 -3.39 -8.58 -3.70
N THR A 276 -3.58 -9.59 -2.85
CA THR A 276 -3.24 -10.99 -3.20
C THR A 276 -4.31 -11.63 -4.08
N GLN A 277 -5.57 -11.22 -3.92
CA GLN A 277 -6.77 -11.72 -4.59
C GLN A 277 -7.68 -10.55 -5.05
N PRO A 278 -7.36 -9.82 -6.13
CA PRO A 278 -8.13 -8.67 -6.63
C PRO A 278 -9.59 -8.93 -6.95
N GLY A 279 -9.91 -10.18 -7.30
CA GLY A 279 -11.27 -10.62 -7.59
C GLY A 279 -12.06 -11.02 -6.35
N ASN A 280 -11.52 -10.89 -5.14
CA ASN A 280 -12.18 -11.34 -3.93
C ASN A 280 -13.40 -10.45 -3.61
N GLU A 281 -14.59 -10.97 -3.95
CA GLU A 281 -15.84 -10.23 -3.77
C GLU A 281 -16.14 -9.90 -2.31
N THR A 282 -15.74 -10.77 -1.36
CA THR A 282 -15.94 -10.51 0.07
C THR A 282 -15.16 -9.28 0.53
N ALA A 283 -13.89 -9.20 0.17
CA ALA A 283 -13.04 -8.04 0.51
C ALA A 283 -13.50 -6.77 -0.22
N LEU A 284 -13.94 -6.88 -1.49
CA LEU A 284 -14.53 -5.75 -2.23
C LEU A 284 -15.77 -5.21 -1.52
N ASN A 285 -16.70 -6.09 -1.19
CA ASN A 285 -17.95 -5.74 -0.52
C ASN A 285 -17.69 -5.11 0.85
N ALA A 286 -16.75 -5.67 1.63
CA ALA A 286 -16.39 -5.15 2.95
C ALA A 286 -15.81 -3.73 2.91
N LEU A 287 -15.12 -3.38 1.82
CA LEU A 287 -14.55 -2.05 1.59
C LEU A 287 -15.50 -1.09 0.86
N GLY A 288 -16.73 -1.50 0.57
CA GLY A 288 -17.69 -0.69 -0.20
C GLY A 288 -17.26 -0.49 -1.66
N LEU A 289 -16.53 -1.45 -2.22
CA LEU A 289 -16.00 -1.43 -3.59
C LEU A 289 -16.73 -2.44 -4.48
N LYS A 290 -16.71 -2.19 -5.80
CA LYS A 290 -17.07 -3.15 -6.84
C LYS A 290 -16.03 -3.10 -7.97
N ARG A 291 -16.01 -4.14 -8.81
CA ARG A 291 -15.23 -4.11 -10.06
C ARG A 291 -16.04 -3.46 -11.18
N ASP A 292 -15.40 -2.58 -11.91
CA ASP A 292 -15.84 -2.07 -13.21
C ASP A 292 -14.71 -2.34 -14.23
N GLY A 293 -14.79 -3.49 -14.90
CA GLY A 293 -13.68 -4.05 -15.68
C GLY A 293 -12.43 -4.29 -14.82
N ASP A 294 -11.38 -3.54 -15.12
CA ASP A 294 -10.09 -3.61 -14.41
C ASP A 294 -9.95 -2.56 -13.30
N LYS A 295 -10.99 -1.77 -13.05
CA LYS A 295 -10.98 -0.72 -12.03
C LYS A 295 -11.77 -1.15 -10.80
N PHE A 296 -11.32 -0.70 -9.64
CA PHE A 296 -12.10 -0.70 -8.42
C PHE A 296 -12.82 0.64 -8.30
N VAL A 297 -14.14 0.60 -8.20
CA VAL A 297 -14.97 1.79 -8.02
C VAL A 297 -15.78 1.65 -6.74
N LYS A 298 -16.05 2.78 -6.07
CA LYS A 298 -16.98 2.77 -4.93
C LYS A 298 -18.35 2.27 -5.39
N LYS A 299 -19.02 1.50 -4.54
CA LYS A 299 -20.45 1.26 -4.72
C LYS A 299 -21.16 2.58 -4.49
N GLU A 300 -21.89 3.04 -5.49
CA GLU A 300 -22.88 4.09 -5.29
C GLU A 300 -23.99 3.49 -4.43
N ASP A 301 -24.33 4.18 -3.34
CA ASP A 301 -25.42 3.80 -2.43
C ASP A 301 -26.79 3.86 -3.10
#